data_AF-A0A7Y3SWJ7-F1
#
_entry.id   AF-A0A7Y3SWJ7-F1
#
_cell.length_a   1.000
_cell.length_b   1.000
_cell.length_c   1.000
_cell.angle_alpha   90.00
_cell.angle_beta   90.00
_cell.angle_gamma   90.00
#
_symmetry.space_group_name_H-M   'P 1'
#
loop_
_entity.id
_entity.type
_entity.pdbx_description
1 polymer ?
#
loop_
_entity_poly.entity_id
_entity_poly.type
_entity_poly.pdbx_seq_one_letter_code
_entity_poly.pdbx_strand_id
1 'polypeptide(L)'
;MKKIFKAFIIMILAFVVCIPMQTMVQASTFTSMSSKKDVVATKPWSVSFNKALSLTTVNTTNIKVVDENNNNIDITVVLTNNNKTVVAQPIKNYEAGKTYTLIVTDQVKSIDGKVLPSEVRMDFTTKSLPTKPSEFTVCIDPAQYYSTTTSNSGVKAKDINLSTALKLGTILKARGFNVVYTRDSDAVSWTQSGEDDAKALIAKNANADVFLSINMNSYTPDSAANGIETYYTTDKSANKLLASTLQAELITATKAKDRGIQVVDSTGNFAILNKTSCPAIVAELGFITNPTEEILLESQQYQNNAAKSIANGLMSYAGFANTDTTYDNTSTVSSAADILVNVHAGDKYTLPATTNVTMSNNTKKTLGVTWPNNVFNIVDAGTYSYYGTINGTSIKVKAIITVGAAITPIIITTPTTELQSTVIGEKLFIYLTPSANVVSTLKAAVKLHDGVTINNCVYFSSEAMRRISVPVPIGVCNTHQYLNYLNSNKWSKTKDVKELAPGSLCFTTNDGTGYPTHTFVFMGWVNDGDYTMAYVADNQGQAVHTRSMLAKGDTDAFAFFMSK
;
A
#
# COMPACT_ATOMS: atom_id res chain seq x y z
N MET A 1 94.92 11.83 -63.65
CA MET A 1 94.73 11.15 -62.34
C MET A 1 94.05 12.13 -61.39
N LYS A 2 92.85 11.78 -60.91
CA LYS A 2 92.13 12.24 -59.69
C LYS A 2 91.79 13.76 -59.58
N LYS A 3 90.54 14.11 -59.93
CA LYS A 3 89.37 14.36 -59.05
C LYS A 3 89.36 15.82 -58.52
N ILE A 4 88.72 16.80 -59.17
CA ILE A 4 87.26 17.10 -59.19
C ILE A 4 86.72 17.17 -57.74
N PHE A 5 86.24 18.27 -57.15
CA PHE A 5 85.80 19.60 -57.63
C PHE A 5 85.70 20.58 -56.42
N LYS A 6 86.14 21.84 -56.63
CA LYS A 6 85.65 23.18 -56.19
C LYS A 6 85.00 23.35 -54.79
N ALA A 7 85.43 24.28 -53.90
CA ALA A 7 85.45 25.76 -54.00
C ALA A 7 84.03 26.33 -54.22
N PHE A 8 83.53 27.42 -53.66
CA PHE A 8 83.98 28.53 -52.82
C PHE A 8 82.65 29.29 -52.49
N ILE A 9 82.55 29.91 -51.32
CA ILE A 9 81.81 31.16 -50.97
C ILE A 9 80.47 31.47 -51.69
N ILE A 10 79.42 31.74 -50.90
CA ILE A 10 78.55 32.94 -50.95
C ILE A 10 77.28 32.70 -50.12
N MET A 11 77.00 33.67 -49.26
CA MET A 11 75.74 33.95 -48.57
C MET A 11 74.53 33.82 -49.54
N ILE A 12 73.77 32.73 -49.42
CA ILE A 12 72.45 32.60 -50.08
C ILE A 12 71.39 32.40 -49.00
N LEU A 13 70.67 33.50 -48.79
CA LEU A 13 69.25 33.59 -48.49
C LEU A 13 68.47 32.33 -48.96
N ALA A 14 68.18 31.41 -48.04
CA ALA A 14 67.27 30.29 -48.30
C ALA A 14 66.08 30.37 -47.34
N PHE A 15 65.12 31.20 -47.75
CA PHE A 15 63.68 30.94 -47.66
C PHE A 15 63.30 29.87 -46.61
N VAL A 16 63.15 30.29 -45.36
CA VAL A 16 62.16 29.64 -44.51
C VAL A 16 60.83 29.96 -45.19
N VAL A 17 60.34 29.01 -45.98
CA VAL A 17 58.91 28.96 -46.29
C VAL A 17 58.26 28.73 -44.93
N CYS A 18 58.03 29.82 -44.19
CA CYS A 18 56.92 29.91 -43.27
C CYS A 18 55.71 29.73 -44.17
N ILE A 19 55.37 28.49 -44.51
CA ILE A 19 53.99 28.13 -44.69
C ILE A 19 53.44 28.52 -43.33
N PRO A 20 52.63 29.59 -43.18
CA PRO A 20 51.93 29.79 -41.94
C PRO A 20 51.23 28.46 -41.74
N MET A 21 51.60 27.71 -40.70
CA MET A 21 50.97 26.45 -40.37
C MET A 21 49.51 26.85 -40.15
N GLN A 22 48.73 26.76 -41.22
CA GLN A 22 47.42 27.37 -41.25
C GLN A 22 46.66 26.50 -40.29
N THR A 23 46.40 27.04 -39.10
CA THR A 23 45.58 26.39 -38.08
C THR A 23 44.23 26.09 -38.74
N MET A 24 44.07 24.88 -39.26
CA MET A 24 42.87 24.45 -39.96
C MET A 24 41.76 24.34 -38.92
N VAL A 25 40.51 24.43 -39.36
CA VAL A 25 39.38 24.07 -38.51
C VAL A 25 39.46 22.59 -38.27
N GLN A 26 39.43 22.18 -37.02
CA GLN A 26 39.36 20.78 -36.64
C GLN A 26 38.12 20.59 -35.79
N ALA A 27 37.34 19.55 -36.13
CA ALA A 27 36.35 19.02 -35.21
C ALA A 27 37.09 18.28 -34.09
N SER A 28 37.52 19.03 -33.07
CA SER A 28 38.42 18.56 -32.00
C SER A 28 37.85 17.44 -31.15
N THR A 29 36.54 17.21 -31.23
CA THR A 29 35.83 16.10 -30.56
C THR A 29 35.56 14.91 -31.50
N PHE A 30 35.79 15.05 -32.80
CA PHE A 30 35.34 14.08 -33.79
C PHE A 30 36.43 13.06 -34.13
N THR A 31 37.70 13.46 -34.16
CA THR A 31 38.85 12.53 -34.28
C THR A 31 38.95 11.51 -33.14
N SER A 32 38.15 11.65 -32.08
CA SER A 32 38.03 10.72 -30.95
C SER A 32 36.68 9.99 -30.86
N MET A 33 35.74 10.20 -31.80
CA MET A 33 34.43 9.56 -31.81
C MET A 33 34.47 8.21 -32.56
N SER A 34 34.86 7.16 -31.85
CA SER A 34 34.58 5.78 -32.26
C SER A 34 33.07 5.54 -32.41
N SER A 35 32.72 4.51 -33.20
CA SER A 35 31.31 4.13 -33.37
C SER A 35 30.64 3.91 -32.02
N LYS A 36 29.40 4.41 -31.88
CA LYS A 36 28.62 4.32 -30.65
C LYS A 36 27.57 3.23 -30.79
N LYS A 37 27.37 2.44 -29.75
CA LYS A 37 26.30 1.42 -29.68
C LYS A 37 25.31 1.81 -28.59
N ASP A 38 24.12 1.20 -28.64
CA ASP A 38 23.05 1.36 -27.66
C ASP A 38 22.64 2.82 -27.43
N VAL A 39 22.66 3.62 -28.50
CA VAL A 39 22.28 5.02 -28.44
C VAL A 39 20.77 5.15 -28.22
N VAL A 40 20.38 6.01 -27.27
CA VAL A 40 18.98 6.33 -27.04
C VAL A 40 18.40 7.05 -28.26
N ALA A 41 17.21 6.66 -28.70
CA ALA A 41 16.57 7.15 -29.91
C ALA A 41 16.37 8.68 -30.01
N THR A 42 16.47 9.40 -28.90
CA THR A 42 16.31 10.86 -28.83
C THR A 42 17.63 11.64 -28.78
N LYS A 43 18.78 10.95 -28.76
CA LYS A 43 20.09 11.53 -28.44
C LYS A 43 20.46 12.67 -29.40
N PRO A 44 20.68 13.91 -28.92
CA PRO A 44 21.39 14.91 -29.70
C PRO A 44 22.88 14.61 -29.79
N TRP A 45 23.48 15.06 -30.88
CA TRP A 45 24.92 15.00 -31.11
C TRP A 45 25.54 16.38 -30.96
N SER A 46 26.66 16.45 -30.23
CA SER A 46 27.43 17.69 -30.08
C SER A 46 28.80 17.51 -30.72
N VAL A 47 29.15 18.42 -31.61
CA VAL A 47 30.46 18.47 -32.28
C VAL A 47 31.13 19.78 -31.92
N SER A 48 32.21 19.72 -31.16
CA SER A 48 33.05 20.86 -30.84
C SER A 48 34.21 21.01 -31.83
N PHE A 49 34.53 22.26 -32.12
CA PHE A 49 35.56 22.69 -33.04
C PHE A 49 36.60 23.55 -32.31
N ASN A 50 37.86 23.50 -32.76
CA ASN A 50 38.94 24.30 -32.19
C ASN A 50 38.78 25.81 -32.49
N LYS A 51 37.94 26.17 -33.47
CA LYS A 51 37.68 27.54 -33.94
C LYS A 51 36.19 27.84 -34.01
N ALA A 52 35.83 29.13 -33.91
CA ALA A 52 34.46 29.58 -34.11
C ALA A 52 34.05 29.40 -35.58
N LEU A 53 32.84 28.91 -35.80
CA LEU A 53 32.30 28.56 -37.11
C LEU A 53 31.53 29.70 -37.77
N SER A 54 31.55 29.71 -39.10
CA SER A 54 30.74 30.59 -39.93
C SER A 54 29.28 30.10 -39.97
N LEU A 55 28.37 30.95 -39.55
CA LEU A 55 26.91 30.69 -39.52
C LEU A 55 26.36 30.27 -40.89
N THR A 56 26.92 30.76 -42.00
CA THR A 56 26.44 30.44 -43.35
C THR A 56 26.73 29.00 -43.78
N THR A 57 27.69 28.34 -43.12
CA THR A 57 28.09 26.97 -43.43
C THR A 57 27.56 25.94 -42.44
N VAL A 58 26.97 26.38 -41.33
CA VAL A 58 26.38 25.52 -40.31
C VAL A 58 24.90 25.35 -40.61
N ASN A 59 24.58 24.29 -41.34
CA ASN A 59 23.23 23.99 -41.82
C ASN A 59 23.08 22.47 -42.02
N THR A 60 21.86 22.01 -42.33
CA THR A 60 21.53 20.59 -42.50
C THR A 60 22.11 19.96 -43.77
N THR A 61 22.68 20.74 -44.69
CA THR A 61 23.41 20.21 -45.85
C THR A 61 24.81 19.75 -45.45
N ASN A 62 25.48 20.55 -44.61
CA ASN A 62 26.85 20.32 -44.19
C ASN A 62 26.98 19.53 -42.89
N ILE A 63 25.91 19.49 -42.09
CA ILE A 63 25.84 18.76 -40.84
C ILE A 63 24.54 17.97 -40.85
N LYS A 64 24.64 16.66 -41.04
CA LYS A 64 23.49 15.80 -41.30
C LYS A 64 23.62 14.45 -40.61
N VAL A 65 22.49 13.80 -40.43
CA VAL A 65 22.42 12.40 -40.01
C VAL A 65 21.77 11.62 -41.14
N VAL A 66 22.32 10.46 -41.48
CA VAL A 66 21.75 9.55 -42.48
C VAL A 66 21.50 8.16 -41.89
N ASP A 67 20.54 7.42 -42.43
CA ASP A 67 20.31 6.00 -42.11
C ASP A 67 21.27 5.06 -42.86
N GLU A 68 21.13 3.76 -42.62
CA GLU A 68 21.88 2.66 -43.28
C GLU A 68 21.77 2.63 -44.81
N ASN A 69 20.77 3.30 -45.39
CA ASN A 69 20.54 3.41 -46.82
C ASN A 69 20.96 4.80 -47.38
N ASN A 70 21.64 5.62 -46.56
CA ASN A 70 22.00 7.01 -46.85
C ASN A 70 20.83 7.99 -47.03
N ASN A 71 19.63 7.67 -46.54
CA ASN A 71 18.53 8.63 -46.50
C ASN A 71 18.76 9.63 -45.37
N ASN A 72 18.48 10.91 -45.62
CA ASN A 72 18.63 11.95 -44.60
C ASN A 72 17.59 11.80 -43.49
N ILE A 73 18.03 11.98 -42.25
CA ILE A 73 17.17 12.13 -41.07
C ILE A 73 16.99 13.61 -40.76
N ASP A 74 15.74 14.01 -40.58
CA ASP A 74 15.38 15.38 -40.25
C ASP A 74 15.93 15.77 -38.87
N ILE A 75 16.83 16.76 -38.86
CA ILE A 75 17.48 17.29 -37.66
C ILE A 75 17.40 18.83 -37.62
N THR A 76 17.50 19.41 -36.43
CA THR A 76 17.88 20.81 -36.25
C THR A 76 19.37 20.91 -35.96
N VAL A 77 19.98 22.02 -36.38
CA VAL A 77 21.42 22.30 -36.19
C VAL A 77 21.55 23.65 -35.52
N VAL A 78 22.15 23.69 -34.33
CA VAL A 78 22.27 24.90 -33.51
C VAL A 78 23.72 25.14 -33.11
N LEU A 79 24.19 26.38 -33.25
CA LEU A 79 25.50 26.81 -32.74
C LEU A 79 25.39 27.26 -31.28
N THR A 80 26.36 26.81 -30.49
CA THR A 80 26.49 27.11 -29.07
C THR A 80 27.96 27.38 -28.73
N ASN A 81 28.22 27.79 -27.49
CA ASN A 81 29.57 27.97 -26.94
C ASN A 81 30.45 28.88 -27.83
N ASN A 82 30.05 30.15 -27.99
CA ASN A 82 30.73 31.14 -28.82
C ASN A 82 31.01 30.65 -30.25
N ASN A 83 30.01 30.01 -30.86
CA ASN A 83 30.05 29.42 -32.20
C ASN A 83 31.09 28.31 -32.39
N LYS A 84 31.57 27.67 -31.32
CA LYS A 84 32.55 26.58 -31.39
C LYS A 84 31.94 25.19 -31.24
N THR A 85 30.65 25.08 -30.96
CA THR A 85 30.00 23.78 -30.82
C THR A 85 28.69 23.75 -31.59
N VAL A 86 28.52 22.72 -32.40
CA VAL A 86 27.28 22.44 -33.11
C VAL A 86 26.52 21.36 -32.36
N VAL A 87 25.23 21.59 -32.12
CA VAL A 87 24.29 20.58 -31.63
C VAL A 87 23.35 20.18 -32.76
N ALA A 88 23.38 18.90 -33.13
CA ALA A 88 22.48 18.28 -34.09
C ALA A 88 21.41 17.47 -33.33
N GLN A 89 20.15 17.88 -33.40
CA GLN A 89 19.05 17.27 -32.65
C GLN A 89 18.03 16.64 -33.64
N PRO A 90 17.72 15.35 -33.52
CA PRO A 90 16.65 14.74 -34.32
C PRO A 90 15.30 15.40 -34.07
N ILE A 91 14.56 15.69 -35.16
CA ILE A 91 13.17 16.21 -35.11
C ILE A 91 12.20 15.07 -34.73
N LYS A 92 12.46 13.85 -35.24
CA LYS A 92 11.78 12.62 -34.86
C LYS A 92 12.77 11.63 -34.28
N ASN A 93 12.33 10.81 -33.33
CA ASN A 93 13.17 9.77 -32.73
C ASN A 93 13.75 8.86 -33.81
N TYR A 94 15.01 8.48 -33.64
CA TYR A 94 15.62 7.41 -34.42
C TYR A 94 14.86 6.09 -34.18
N GLU A 95 14.80 5.24 -35.21
CA GLU A 95 14.26 3.89 -35.08
C GLU A 95 15.18 3.03 -34.21
N ALA A 96 14.61 2.09 -33.46
CA ALA A 96 15.36 1.22 -32.56
C ALA A 96 16.13 0.12 -33.31
N GLY A 97 17.34 -0.21 -32.85
CA GLY A 97 18.21 -1.23 -33.44
C GLY A 97 18.79 -0.87 -34.82
N LYS A 98 18.64 0.38 -35.26
CA LYS A 98 19.10 0.87 -36.56
C LYS A 98 20.43 1.60 -36.44
N THR A 99 21.21 1.56 -37.51
CA THR A 99 22.48 2.28 -37.59
C THR A 99 22.32 3.55 -38.40
N TYR A 100 22.92 4.62 -37.90
CA TYR A 100 22.93 5.95 -38.47
C TYR A 100 24.35 6.49 -38.52
N THR A 101 24.60 7.45 -39.40
CA THR A 101 25.88 8.13 -39.49
C THR A 101 25.68 9.63 -39.32
N LEU A 102 26.32 10.22 -38.31
CA LEU A 102 26.48 11.67 -38.22
C LEU A 102 27.61 12.10 -39.16
N ILE A 103 27.34 13.05 -40.04
CA ILE A 103 28.27 13.55 -41.05
C ILE A 103 28.44 15.06 -40.86
N VAL A 104 29.71 15.48 -40.77
CA VAL A 104 30.13 16.89 -40.86
C VAL A 104 31.00 17.00 -42.10
N THR A 105 30.51 17.67 -43.13
CA THR A 105 31.21 17.79 -44.41
C THR A 105 32.42 18.72 -44.30
N ASP A 106 33.36 18.59 -45.24
CA ASP A 106 34.51 19.48 -45.37
C ASP A 106 34.13 20.94 -45.74
N GLN A 107 32.86 21.19 -46.08
CA GLN A 107 32.34 22.51 -46.42
C GLN A 107 32.01 23.39 -45.20
N VAL A 108 32.05 22.84 -43.98
CA VAL A 108 31.97 23.63 -42.75
C VAL A 108 33.21 24.50 -42.62
N LYS A 109 33.01 25.81 -42.39
CA LYS A 109 34.08 26.81 -42.32
C LYS A 109 34.12 27.51 -40.97
N SER A 110 35.30 27.93 -40.55
CA SER A 110 35.44 28.92 -39.49
C SER A 110 35.07 30.33 -39.94
N ILE A 111 34.93 31.23 -38.98
CA ILE A 111 34.73 32.67 -39.21
C ILE A 111 35.88 33.31 -40.03
N ASP A 112 37.11 32.77 -39.95
CA ASP A 112 38.26 33.19 -40.76
C ASP A 112 38.33 32.47 -42.13
N GLY A 113 37.26 31.78 -42.52
CA GLY A 113 37.08 31.19 -43.85
C GLY A 113 37.79 29.85 -44.09
N LYS A 114 38.46 29.29 -43.08
CA LYS A 114 39.16 28.00 -43.20
C LYS A 114 38.17 26.84 -43.16
N VAL A 115 38.31 25.92 -44.10
CA VAL A 115 37.50 24.69 -44.19
C VAL A 115 38.02 23.61 -43.23
N LEU A 116 37.18 22.61 -42.95
CA LEU A 116 37.67 21.34 -42.41
C LEU A 116 38.56 20.62 -43.45
N PRO A 117 39.67 19.98 -43.04
CA PRO A 117 40.56 19.27 -43.96
C PRO A 117 39.89 18.11 -44.71
N SER A 118 38.91 17.47 -44.08
CA SER A 118 38.15 16.35 -44.63
C SER A 118 36.79 16.25 -43.94
N GLU A 119 35.85 15.59 -44.63
CA GLU A 119 34.59 15.18 -44.03
C GLU A 119 34.84 14.23 -42.85
N VAL A 120 34.05 14.38 -41.80
CA VAL A 120 34.12 13.53 -40.62
C VAL A 120 32.79 12.81 -40.42
N ARG A 121 32.88 11.50 -40.15
CA ARG A 121 31.75 10.57 -40.04
C ARG A 121 31.82 9.76 -38.76
N MET A 122 30.71 9.66 -38.04
CA MET A 122 30.60 8.83 -36.85
C MET A 122 29.33 8.00 -36.95
N ASP A 123 29.51 6.69 -37.00
CA ASP A 123 28.41 5.75 -36.95
C ASP A 123 27.89 5.59 -35.52
N PHE A 124 26.59 5.45 -35.39
CA PHE A 124 25.95 5.06 -34.15
C PHE A 124 24.77 4.12 -34.38
N THR A 125 24.67 3.10 -33.54
CA THR A 125 23.54 2.17 -33.55
C THR A 125 22.65 2.47 -32.36
N THR A 126 21.35 2.64 -32.60
CA THR A 126 20.37 2.80 -31.53
C THR A 126 20.15 1.49 -30.80
N LYS A 127 19.75 1.57 -29.52
CA LYS A 127 19.43 0.37 -28.74
C LYS A 127 18.32 -0.43 -29.44
N SER A 128 18.53 -1.72 -29.68
CA SER A 128 17.50 -2.62 -30.21
C SER A 128 16.37 -2.78 -29.20
N LEU A 129 15.14 -2.95 -29.69
CA LEU A 129 14.05 -3.43 -28.84
C LEU A 129 14.37 -4.85 -28.37
N PRO A 130 13.98 -5.20 -27.13
CA PRO A 130 14.17 -6.56 -26.63
C PRO A 130 13.35 -7.53 -27.49
N THR A 131 13.93 -8.69 -27.82
CA THR A 131 13.25 -9.70 -28.66
C THR A 131 12.45 -10.71 -27.84
N LYS A 132 12.74 -10.77 -26.54
CA LYS A 132 12.07 -11.63 -25.55
C LYS A 132 12.09 -10.95 -24.17
N PRO A 133 11.13 -11.25 -23.28
CA PRO A 133 11.06 -10.64 -21.95
C PRO A 133 12.36 -10.73 -21.12
N SER A 134 13.12 -11.83 -21.25
CA SER A 134 14.39 -12.05 -20.53
C SER A 134 15.53 -11.10 -20.90
N GLU A 135 15.36 -10.26 -21.92
CA GLU A 135 16.30 -9.21 -22.28
C GLU A 135 15.93 -7.86 -21.66
N PHE A 136 14.79 -7.77 -20.98
CA PHE A 136 14.27 -6.55 -20.40
C PHE A 136 14.33 -6.61 -18.86
N THR A 137 15.01 -5.64 -18.27
CA THR A 137 15.23 -5.55 -16.82
C THR A 137 14.38 -4.47 -16.19
N VAL A 138 13.52 -4.87 -15.26
CA VAL A 138 12.65 -3.97 -14.50
C VAL A 138 13.24 -3.78 -13.10
N CYS A 139 13.60 -2.55 -12.75
CA CYS A 139 13.93 -2.18 -11.38
C CYS A 139 12.65 -1.74 -10.65
N ILE A 140 12.23 -2.50 -9.65
CA ILE A 140 11.03 -2.23 -8.84
C ILE A 140 11.46 -1.62 -7.51
N ASP A 141 10.94 -0.45 -7.20
CA ASP A 141 11.15 0.27 -5.95
C ASP A 141 9.88 0.29 -5.10
N PRO A 142 9.76 -0.55 -4.07
CA PRO A 142 8.72 -0.34 -3.07
C PRO A 142 9.06 0.89 -2.22
N ALA A 143 8.37 2.00 -2.46
CA ALA A 143 8.71 3.30 -1.89
C ALA A 143 8.50 3.38 -0.36
N GLN A 144 8.87 4.55 0.19
CA GLN A 144 8.51 4.99 1.55
C GLN A 144 9.12 4.21 2.71
N TYR A 145 10.30 3.60 2.55
CA TYR A 145 10.93 2.82 3.63
C TYR A 145 11.13 3.61 4.94
N TYR A 146 11.68 4.83 4.85
CA TYR A 146 11.88 5.72 6.00
C TYR A 146 10.68 6.64 6.31
N SER A 147 9.60 6.54 5.53
CA SER A 147 8.43 7.39 5.71
C SER A 147 7.57 6.94 6.89
N THR A 148 6.92 7.90 7.54
CA THR A 148 5.93 7.66 8.59
C THR A 148 4.48 7.72 8.06
N THR A 149 4.28 7.71 6.75
CA THR A 149 2.94 7.77 6.15
C THR A 149 2.11 6.55 6.58
N THR A 150 1.03 6.84 7.31
CA THR A 150 0.07 5.86 7.79
C THR A 150 -1.34 6.27 7.44
N SER A 151 -2.22 5.28 7.28
CA SER A 151 -3.66 5.51 7.27
C SER A 151 -4.17 6.01 8.63
N ASN A 152 -5.45 6.41 8.68
CA ASN A 152 -6.11 6.77 9.93
C ASN A 152 -6.25 5.58 10.91
N SER A 153 -6.24 4.34 10.41
CA SER A 153 -6.28 3.13 11.25
C SER A 153 -4.89 2.61 11.63
N GLY A 154 -3.82 3.23 11.15
CA GLY A 154 -2.42 2.89 11.47
C GLY A 154 -1.74 1.97 10.46
N VAL A 155 -2.37 1.69 9.32
CA VAL A 155 -1.77 0.90 8.23
C VAL A 155 -0.63 1.69 7.59
N LYS A 156 0.54 1.08 7.42
CA LYS A 156 1.73 1.75 6.89
C LYS A 156 1.80 1.64 5.36
N ALA A 157 1.99 2.76 4.68
CA ALA A 157 2.12 2.78 3.21
C ALA A 157 3.26 1.87 2.71
N LYS A 158 4.39 1.85 3.42
CA LYS A 158 5.57 1.05 3.06
C LYS A 158 5.30 -0.46 2.98
N ASP A 159 4.35 -0.96 3.77
CA ASP A 159 4.00 -2.38 3.83
C ASP A 159 3.14 -2.78 2.62
N ILE A 160 2.20 -1.92 2.22
CA ILE A 160 1.39 -2.10 1.00
C ILE A 160 2.27 -1.96 -0.24
N ASN A 161 3.17 -0.98 -0.26
CA ASN A 161 4.15 -0.80 -1.34
C ASN A 161 4.99 -2.06 -1.55
N LEU A 162 5.55 -2.61 -0.46
CA LEU A 162 6.35 -3.83 -0.51
C LEU A 162 5.54 -5.03 -0.99
N SER A 163 4.36 -5.26 -0.42
CA SER A 163 3.49 -6.38 -0.80
C SER A 163 3.12 -6.33 -2.29
N THR A 164 2.76 -5.16 -2.80
CA THR A 164 2.37 -4.97 -4.21
C THR A 164 3.58 -5.15 -5.14
N ALA A 165 4.75 -4.62 -4.78
CA ALA A 165 5.98 -4.78 -5.54
C ALA A 165 6.43 -6.26 -5.64
N LEU A 166 6.32 -7.03 -4.55
CA LEU A 166 6.67 -8.45 -4.56
C LEU A 166 5.73 -9.27 -5.45
N LYS A 167 4.43 -8.96 -5.44
CA LYS A 167 3.44 -9.54 -6.37
C LYS A 167 3.78 -9.22 -7.82
N LEU A 168 4.08 -7.95 -8.12
CA LEU A 168 4.47 -7.51 -9.44
C LEU A 168 5.69 -8.28 -9.94
N GLY A 169 6.76 -8.34 -9.16
CA GLY A 169 7.97 -9.04 -9.61
C GLY A 169 7.78 -10.56 -9.71
N THR A 170 6.88 -11.17 -8.94
CA THR A 170 6.49 -12.58 -9.15
C THR A 170 5.86 -12.77 -10.53
N ILE A 171 4.92 -11.90 -10.91
CA ILE A 171 4.26 -11.94 -12.22
C ILE A 171 5.28 -11.69 -13.34
N LEU A 172 6.14 -10.69 -13.21
CA LEU A 172 7.15 -10.35 -14.21
C LEU A 172 8.18 -11.47 -14.41
N LYS A 173 8.69 -12.06 -13.32
CA LYS A 173 9.60 -13.22 -13.38
C LYS A 173 8.94 -14.41 -14.08
N ALA A 174 7.68 -14.71 -13.78
CA ALA A 174 6.93 -15.77 -14.44
C ALA A 174 6.72 -15.50 -15.94
N ARG A 175 6.63 -14.23 -16.34
CA ARG A 175 6.57 -13.79 -17.74
C ARG A 175 7.95 -13.64 -18.39
N GLY A 176 9.01 -14.01 -17.67
CA GLY A 176 10.38 -14.08 -18.18
C GLY A 176 11.18 -12.80 -18.10
N PHE A 177 10.69 -11.72 -17.49
CA PHE A 177 11.48 -10.50 -17.28
C PHE A 177 12.60 -10.70 -16.26
N ASN A 178 13.68 -9.94 -16.40
CA ASN A 178 14.64 -9.76 -15.31
C ASN A 178 14.07 -8.74 -14.33
N VAL A 179 14.08 -9.08 -13.04
CA VAL A 179 13.56 -8.21 -11.99
C VAL A 179 14.64 -7.98 -10.95
N VAL A 180 14.92 -6.70 -10.68
CA VAL A 180 15.74 -6.26 -9.55
C VAL A 180 14.86 -5.41 -8.63
N TYR A 181 15.03 -5.59 -7.32
CA TYR A 181 14.34 -4.77 -6.32
C TYR A 181 15.33 -3.77 -5.73
N THR A 182 14.85 -2.56 -5.41
CA THR A 182 15.60 -1.73 -4.46
C THR A 182 15.61 -2.41 -3.11
N ARG A 183 14.44 -2.85 -2.62
CA ARG A 183 14.27 -3.71 -1.44
C ARG A 183 13.20 -4.78 -1.69
N ASP A 184 13.40 -5.97 -1.15
CA ASP A 184 12.45 -7.09 -1.19
C ASP A 184 11.96 -7.51 0.22
N SER A 185 12.38 -6.78 1.23
CA SER A 185 12.00 -6.92 2.63
C SER A 185 11.90 -5.54 3.30
N ASP A 186 11.51 -5.52 4.58
CA ASP A 186 11.56 -4.29 5.40
C ASP A 186 12.97 -4.07 5.99
N ALA A 187 13.99 -4.19 5.14
CA ALA A 187 15.38 -3.95 5.48
C ALA A 187 16.11 -3.32 4.28
N VAL A 188 16.99 -2.36 4.55
CA VAL A 188 17.83 -1.69 3.56
C VAL A 188 19.24 -1.44 4.12
N SER A 189 20.23 -1.31 3.24
CA SER A 189 21.63 -1.05 3.62
C SER A 189 22.04 0.42 3.59
N TRP A 190 21.19 1.30 3.05
CA TRP A 190 21.46 2.74 2.90
C TRP A 190 20.72 3.57 3.96
N THR A 191 21.25 4.75 4.27
CA THR A 191 20.63 5.71 5.19
C THR A 191 19.53 6.53 4.49
N GLN A 192 18.68 7.20 5.27
CA GLN A 192 17.63 8.07 4.72
C GLN A 192 18.18 9.18 3.80
N SER A 193 19.30 9.79 4.15
CA SER A 193 19.92 10.85 3.32
C SER A 193 20.49 10.33 1.99
N GLY A 194 20.80 9.04 1.90
CA GLY A 194 21.37 8.40 0.71
C GLY A 194 20.37 7.53 -0.07
N GLU A 195 19.08 7.55 0.29
CA GLU A 195 18.08 6.63 -0.23
C GLU A 195 17.97 6.67 -1.76
N ASP A 196 17.72 7.85 -2.33
CA ASP A 196 17.52 7.96 -3.78
C ASP A 196 18.81 7.66 -4.57
N ASP A 197 19.99 7.99 -4.02
CA ASP A 197 21.27 7.68 -4.67
C ASP A 197 21.54 6.16 -4.68
N ALA A 198 21.23 5.48 -3.58
CA ALA A 198 21.34 4.02 -3.49
C ALA A 198 20.38 3.32 -4.46
N LYS A 199 19.11 3.74 -4.50
CA LYS A 199 18.10 3.21 -5.44
C LYS A 199 18.49 3.41 -6.90
N ALA A 200 18.95 4.61 -7.25
CA ALA A 200 19.43 4.92 -8.59
C ALA A 200 20.67 4.08 -8.96
N LEU A 201 21.58 3.86 -8.01
CA LEU A 201 22.76 3.02 -8.21
C LEU A 201 22.39 1.55 -8.43
N ILE A 202 21.40 1.01 -7.71
CA ILE A 202 20.88 -0.34 -7.93
C ILE A 202 20.35 -0.49 -9.36
N ALA A 203 19.50 0.44 -9.81
CA ALA A 203 18.95 0.44 -11.16
C ALA A 203 20.05 0.51 -12.23
N LYS A 204 21.03 1.40 -12.02
CA LYS A 204 22.18 1.58 -12.92
C LYS A 204 23.05 0.32 -13.00
N ASN A 205 23.39 -0.28 -11.85
CA ASN A 205 24.23 -1.48 -11.80
C ASN A 205 23.56 -2.70 -12.44
N ALA A 206 22.23 -2.78 -12.35
CA ALA A 206 21.44 -3.80 -13.01
C ALA A 206 21.24 -3.55 -14.52
N ASN A 207 21.70 -2.41 -15.06
CA ASN A 207 21.39 -1.95 -16.42
C ASN A 207 19.88 -1.97 -16.69
N ALA A 208 19.08 -1.51 -15.72
CA ALA A 208 17.62 -1.55 -15.82
C ALA A 208 17.11 -0.80 -17.04
N ASP A 209 16.16 -1.39 -17.76
CA ASP A 209 15.46 -0.76 -18.88
C ASP A 209 14.39 0.22 -18.40
N VAL A 210 13.80 -0.05 -17.24
CA VAL A 210 12.85 0.84 -16.58
C VAL A 210 13.03 0.82 -15.06
N PHE A 211 12.74 1.96 -14.43
CA PHE A 211 12.61 2.09 -12.98
C PHE A 211 11.16 2.41 -12.62
N LEU A 212 10.58 1.62 -11.73
CA LEU A 212 9.21 1.76 -11.30
C LEU A 212 9.13 1.86 -9.78
N SER A 213 8.79 3.04 -9.27
CA SER A 213 8.48 3.21 -7.85
C SER A 213 6.99 2.96 -7.60
N ILE A 214 6.69 1.99 -6.73
CA ILE A 214 5.33 1.67 -6.29
C ILE A 214 5.06 2.44 -5.01
N ASN A 215 4.02 3.28 -5.03
CA ASN A 215 3.75 4.19 -3.94
C ASN A 215 2.25 4.27 -3.56
N MET A 216 1.99 4.75 -2.34
CA MET A 216 0.67 5.16 -1.87
C MET A 216 0.67 6.64 -1.57
N ASN A 217 -0.35 7.33 -2.07
CA ASN A 217 -0.52 8.74 -1.82
C ASN A 217 -1.08 8.94 -0.41
N SER A 218 -0.92 10.14 0.10
CA SER A 218 -1.53 10.58 1.35
C SER A 218 -1.79 12.06 1.27
N TYR A 219 -2.98 12.48 1.66
CA TYR A 219 -3.31 13.89 1.78
C TYR A 219 -4.02 14.16 3.09
N THR A 220 -3.45 15.06 3.87
CA THR A 220 -4.01 15.65 5.08
C THR A 220 -3.99 17.17 4.86
N PRO A 221 -5.10 17.89 5.03
CA PRO A 221 -6.24 17.56 5.90
C PRO A 221 -7.43 16.84 5.23
N ASP A 222 -7.45 16.66 3.91
CA ASP A 222 -8.62 16.13 3.22
C ASP A 222 -8.53 14.61 2.96
N SER A 223 -9.27 13.84 3.75
CA SER A 223 -9.41 12.39 3.60
C SER A 223 -10.33 11.97 2.45
N ALA A 224 -10.93 12.90 1.70
CA ALA A 224 -11.77 12.60 0.54
C ALA A 224 -10.97 12.45 -0.76
N ALA A 225 -9.71 12.92 -0.80
CA ALA A 225 -8.82 12.72 -1.94
C ALA A 225 -8.76 11.22 -2.30
N ASN A 226 -8.92 10.90 -3.59
CA ASN A 226 -8.86 9.53 -4.08
C ASN A 226 -8.40 9.48 -5.54
N GLY A 227 -8.02 8.27 -5.97
CA GLY A 227 -7.65 7.92 -7.34
C GLY A 227 -6.16 7.62 -7.53
N ILE A 228 -5.84 7.11 -8.71
CA ILE A 228 -4.48 6.74 -9.14
C ILE A 228 -3.90 7.87 -9.98
N GLU A 229 -2.64 8.22 -9.71
CA GLU A 229 -1.82 9.11 -10.54
C GLU A 229 -0.42 8.54 -10.75
N THR A 230 0.15 8.84 -11.92
CA THR A 230 1.50 8.39 -12.28
C THR A 230 2.39 9.58 -12.60
N TYR A 231 3.45 9.75 -11.83
CA TYR A 231 4.41 10.84 -11.96
C TYR A 231 5.59 10.49 -12.86
N TYR A 232 6.01 11.46 -13.66
CA TYR A 232 7.14 11.31 -14.58
C TYR A 232 7.80 12.66 -14.87
N THR A 233 9.03 12.65 -15.39
CA THR A 233 9.77 13.84 -15.84
C THR A 233 9.79 13.93 -17.37
N THR A 234 9.82 15.14 -17.92
CA THR A 234 9.76 15.40 -19.38
C THR A 234 11.12 15.36 -20.08
N ASP A 235 12.21 15.25 -19.33
CA ASP A 235 13.59 15.13 -19.83
C ASP A 235 13.79 13.89 -20.73
N LYS A 236 12.97 12.85 -20.54
CA LYS A 236 12.97 11.62 -21.33
C LYS A 236 11.58 11.38 -21.92
N SER A 237 11.44 11.46 -23.24
CA SER A 237 10.16 11.17 -23.92
C SER A 237 9.61 9.77 -23.60
N ALA A 238 10.51 8.80 -23.37
CA ALA A 238 10.18 7.44 -22.96
C ALA A 238 9.47 7.36 -21.60
N ASN A 239 9.66 8.32 -20.70
CA ASN A 239 8.96 8.40 -19.40
C ASN A 239 7.47 8.62 -19.59
N LYS A 240 7.11 9.55 -20.49
CA LYS A 240 5.70 9.88 -20.79
C LYS A 240 4.96 8.67 -21.33
N LEU A 241 5.58 7.95 -22.28
CA LEU A 241 5.01 6.74 -22.84
C LEU A 241 4.79 5.69 -21.74
N LEU A 242 5.83 5.39 -20.95
CA LEU A 242 5.76 4.43 -19.84
C LEU A 242 4.63 4.79 -18.85
N ALA A 243 4.58 6.05 -18.40
CA ALA A 243 3.55 6.54 -17.48
C ALA A 243 2.14 6.38 -18.06
N SER A 244 1.94 6.80 -19.32
CA SER A 244 0.62 6.72 -19.97
C SER A 244 0.14 5.29 -20.17
N THR A 245 1.05 4.37 -20.54
CA THR A 245 0.73 2.96 -20.74
C THR A 245 0.33 2.30 -19.43
N LEU A 246 1.09 2.52 -18.35
CA LEU A 246 0.80 1.91 -17.05
C LEU A 246 -0.45 2.51 -16.39
N GLN A 247 -0.65 3.83 -16.48
CA GLN A 247 -1.85 4.49 -15.96
C GLN A 247 -3.12 3.89 -16.57
N ALA A 248 -3.19 3.74 -17.90
CA ALA A 248 -4.37 3.20 -18.58
C ALA A 248 -4.73 1.78 -18.13
N GLU A 249 -3.72 0.92 -17.96
CA GLU A 249 -3.91 -0.45 -17.47
C GLU A 249 -4.36 -0.47 -16.00
N LEU A 250 -3.76 0.36 -15.15
CA LEU A 250 -4.14 0.50 -13.75
C LEU A 250 -5.61 0.90 -13.59
N ILE A 251 -6.08 1.89 -14.33
CA ILE A 251 -7.50 2.31 -14.29
C ILE A 251 -8.41 1.20 -14.80
N THR A 252 -8.01 0.50 -15.86
CA THR A 252 -8.78 -0.61 -16.42
C THR A 252 -8.97 -1.73 -15.40
N ALA A 253 -7.93 -2.09 -14.66
CA ALA A 253 -7.94 -3.18 -13.68
C ALA A 253 -8.59 -2.83 -12.34
N THR A 254 -8.35 -1.62 -11.85
CA THR A 254 -8.75 -1.21 -10.49
C THR A 254 -10.11 -0.52 -10.46
N LYS A 255 -10.54 0.06 -11.58
CA LYS A 255 -11.70 0.97 -11.68
C LYS A 255 -11.59 2.19 -10.74
N ALA A 256 -10.39 2.50 -10.26
CA ALA A 256 -10.14 3.67 -9.44
C ALA A 256 -10.39 4.95 -10.25
N LYS A 257 -10.57 6.07 -9.54
CA LYS A 257 -10.65 7.38 -10.19
C LYS A 257 -9.33 7.65 -10.92
N ASP A 258 -9.42 7.99 -12.21
CA ASP A 258 -8.27 8.38 -13.01
C ASP A 258 -7.89 9.84 -12.72
N ARG A 259 -6.71 10.04 -12.16
CA ARG A 259 -6.12 11.38 -11.94
C ARG A 259 -5.06 11.70 -13.00
N GLY A 260 -4.84 10.81 -13.96
CA GLY A 260 -3.94 10.98 -15.09
C GLY A 260 -2.46 10.87 -14.75
N ILE A 261 -1.64 11.23 -15.74
CA ILE A 261 -0.19 11.33 -15.62
C ILE A 261 0.23 12.74 -15.23
N GLN A 262 1.18 12.86 -14.32
CA GLN A 262 1.62 14.12 -13.72
C GLN A 262 3.07 14.41 -14.08
N VAL A 263 3.36 15.63 -14.54
CA VAL A 263 4.73 16.07 -14.82
C VAL A 263 5.35 16.62 -13.54
N VAL A 264 6.53 16.14 -13.19
CA VAL A 264 7.37 16.67 -12.11
C VAL A 264 8.47 17.52 -12.72
N ASP A 265 8.66 18.75 -12.23
CA ASP A 265 9.82 19.57 -12.58
C ASP A 265 11.08 19.14 -11.81
N SER A 266 12.25 19.70 -12.17
CA SER A 266 13.52 19.35 -11.54
C SER A 266 13.65 19.78 -10.06
N THR A 267 12.65 20.50 -9.53
CA THR A 267 12.59 20.98 -8.14
C THR A 267 11.50 20.30 -7.31
N GLY A 268 10.69 19.42 -7.91
CA GLY A 268 9.54 18.80 -7.29
C GLY A 268 9.85 17.60 -6.38
N ASN A 269 8.79 17.12 -5.70
CA ASN A 269 8.80 15.83 -4.99
C ASN A 269 9.15 14.69 -5.97
N PHE A 270 9.87 13.66 -5.51
CA PHE A 270 10.40 12.52 -6.31
C PHE A 270 11.74 12.76 -7.02
N ALA A 271 12.77 13.20 -6.28
CA ALA A 271 14.14 13.35 -6.79
C ALA A 271 14.70 12.07 -7.47
N ILE A 272 14.22 10.89 -7.06
CA ILE A 272 14.55 9.60 -7.70
C ILE A 272 14.33 9.59 -9.23
N LEU A 273 13.29 10.26 -9.74
CA LEU A 273 13.01 10.31 -11.18
C LEU A 273 14.15 10.98 -11.98
N ASN A 274 14.76 12.01 -11.40
CA ASN A 274 15.89 12.73 -11.99
C ASN A 274 17.23 11.98 -11.82
N LYS A 275 17.36 11.14 -10.77
CA LYS A 275 18.61 10.42 -10.47
C LYS A 275 18.77 9.11 -11.25
N THR A 276 17.68 8.50 -11.69
CA THR A 276 17.69 7.24 -12.45
C THR A 276 18.21 7.45 -13.87
N SER A 277 19.01 6.50 -14.38
CA SER A 277 19.60 6.58 -15.73
C SER A 277 18.68 6.07 -16.84
N CYS A 278 17.65 5.31 -16.49
CA CYS A 278 16.66 4.73 -17.42
C CYS A 278 15.35 5.51 -17.38
N PRO A 279 14.37 5.16 -18.25
CA PRO A 279 13.00 5.61 -18.09
C PRO A 279 12.44 5.28 -16.71
N ALA A 280 11.80 6.25 -16.06
CA ALA A 280 11.35 6.11 -14.68
C ALA A 280 9.99 6.75 -14.42
N ILE A 281 9.20 6.10 -13.56
CA ILE A 281 7.92 6.62 -13.05
C ILE A 281 7.75 6.34 -11.56
N VAL A 282 6.88 7.13 -10.91
CA VAL A 282 6.30 6.81 -9.60
C VAL A 282 4.80 6.59 -9.81
N ALA A 283 4.30 5.41 -9.47
CA ALA A 283 2.88 5.09 -9.55
C ALA A 283 2.28 5.20 -8.13
N GLU A 284 1.44 6.22 -7.92
CA GLU A 284 0.61 6.35 -6.72
C GLU A 284 -0.66 5.52 -6.91
N LEU A 285 -0.77 4.40 -6.20
CA LEU A 285 -1.83 3.42 -6.43
C LEU A 285 -3.16 3.76 -5.73
N GLY A 286 -3.23 4.90 -5.03
CA GLY A 286 -4.40 5.36 -4.28
C GLY A 286 -3.98 6.15 -3.04
N PHE A 287 -4.94 6.77 -2.36
CA PHE A 287 -4.72 7.58 -1.16
C PHE A 287 -4.93 6.74 0.10
N ILE A 288 -3.87 6.41 0.82
CA ILE A 288 -3.95 5.65 2.07
C ILE A 288 -4.69 6.40 3.20
N THR A 289 -4.80 7.72 3.10
CA THR A 289 -5.58 8.56 4.03
C THR A 289 -7.08 8.55 3.70
N ASN A 290 -7.47 8.01 2.54
CA ASN A 290 -8.87 7.86 2.17
C ASN A 290 -9.43 6.53 2.73
N PRO A 291 -10.46 6.55 3.59
CA PRO A 291 -10.97 5.32 4.21
C PRO A 291 -11.50 4.29 3.21
N THR A 292 -12.03 4.71 2.06
CA THR A 292 -12.47 3.79 1.00
C THR A 292 -11.27 3.10 0.36
N GLU A 293 -10.28 3.90 -0.04
CA GLU A 293 -9.12 3.37 -0.74
C GLU A 293 -8.23 2.57 0.19
N GLU A 294 -8.07 2.95 1.46
CA GLU A 294 -7.38 2.15 2.47
C GLU A 294 -7.87 0.68 2.46
N ILE A 295 -9.18 0.46 2.46
CA ILE A 295 -9.77 -0.89 2.41
C ILE A 295 -9.36 -1.64 1.14
N LEU A 296 -9.40 -0.94 0.00
CA LEU A 296 -9.02 -1.51 -1.29
C LEU A 296 -7.52 -1.82 -1.32
N LEU A 297 -6.67 -0.86 -0.95
CA LEU A 297 -5.22 -0.93 -0.93
C LEU A 297 -4.71 -2.05 -0.02
N GLU A 298 -5.35 -2.32 1.10
CA GLU A 298 -5.03 -3.48 1.97
C GLU A 298 -5.45 -4.82 1.37
N SER A 299 -6.44 -4.83 0.47
CA SER A 299 -6.98 -6.07 -0.06
C SER A 299 -5.99 -6.77 -0.99
N GLN A 300 -5.85 -8.09 -0.80
CA GLN A 300 -4.97 -8.90 -1.64
C GLN A 300 -5.35 -8.80 -3.13
N GLN A 301 -6.64 -8.74 -3.40
CA GLN A 301 -7.22 -8.68 -4.74
C GLN A 301 -6.88 -7.38 -5.47
N TYR A 302 -7.04 -6.22 -4.83
CA TYR A 302 -6.67 -4.95 -5.44
C TYR A 302 -5.16 -4.88 -5.74
N GLN A 303 -4.32 -5.30 -4.77
CA GLN A 303 -2.88 -5.36 -4.97
C GLN A 303 -2.48 -6.33 -6.11
N ASN A 304 -3.16 -7.47 -6.22
CA ASN A 304 -2.93 -8.41 -7.33
C ASN A 304 -3.33 -7.80 -8.67
N ASN A 305 -4.47 -7.12 -8.75
CA ASN A 305 -4.92 -6.41 -9.95
C ASN A 305 -3.95 -5.30 -10.35
N ALA A 306 -3.52 -4.47 -9.40
CA ALA A 306 -2.54 -3.40 -9.65
C ALA A 306 -1.20 -3.96 -10.12
N ALA A 307 -0.69 -5.01 -9.46
CA ALA A 307 0.53 -5.69 -9.88
C ALA A 307 0.41 -6.29 -11.30
N LYS A 308 -0.71 -6.96 -11.59
CA LYS A 308 -0.99 -7.56 -12.90
C LYS A 308 -1.13 -6.51 -13.99
N SER A 309 -1.82 -5.40 -13.73
CA SER A 309 -2.02 -4.32 -14.70
C SER A 309 -0.73 -3.60 -15.02
N ILE A 310 0.14 -3.39 -14.02
CA ILE A 310 1.48 -2.86 -14.24
C ILE A 310 2.30 -3.82 -15.11
N ALA A 311 2.26 -5.13 -14.82
CA ALA A 311 2.95 -6.12 -15.65
C ALA A 311 2.41 -6.17 -17.09
N ASN A 312 1.11 -5.97 -17.28
CA ASN A 312 0.46 -5.86 -18.59
C ASN A 312 0.92 -4.61 -19.34
N GLY A 313 0.98 -3.47 -18.64
CA GLY A 313 1.50 -2.23 -19.18
C GLY A 313 2.98 -2.35 -19.58
N LEU A 314 3.79 -3.05 -18.79
CA LEU A 314 5.20 -3.32 -19.12
C LEU A 314 5.37 -4.26 -20.31
N MET A 315 4.53 -5.27 -20.48
CA MET A 315 4.51 -6.10 -21.70
C MET A 315 4.27 -5.24 -22.93
N SER A 316 3.23 -4.39 -22.89
CA SER A 316 2.89 -3.47 -23.99
C SER A 316 4.01 -2.46 -24.27
N TYR A 317 4.55 -1.83 -23.22
CA TYR A 317 5.65 -0.89 -23.32
C TYR A 317 6.92 -1.50 -23.94
N ALA A 318 7.24 -2.74 -23.58
CA ALA A 318 8.38 -3.48 -24.13
C ALA A 318 8.10 -4.10 -25.51
N GLY A 319 6.88 -3.95 -26.05
CA GLY A 319 6.51 -4.45 -27.38
C GLY A 319 6.16 -5.95 -27.42
N PHE A 320 5.83 -6.56 -26.28
CA PHE A 320 5.46 -7.96 -26.18
C PHE A 320 3.94 -8.15 -26.17
N ALA A 321 3.49 -9.26 -26.77
CA ALA A 321 2.07 -9.62 -26.77
C ALA A 321 1.60 -9.97 -25.34
N ASN A 322 0.49 -9.38 -24.92
CA ASN A 322 -0.14 -9.68 -23.63
C ASN A 322 -1.37 -10.56 -23.83
N THR A 323 -1.34 -11.79 -23.32
CA THR A 323 -2.45 -12.76 -23.42
C THR A 323 -3.31 -12.83 -22.16
N ASP A 324 -2.95 -12.11 -21.10
CA ASP A 324 -3.55 -12.24 -19.78
C ASP A 324 -4.16 -10.91 -19.32
N THR A 325 -5.35 -10.61 -19.87
CA THR A 325 -6.05 -9.32 -19.73
C THR A 325 -7.25 -9.34 -18.79
N THR A 326 -7.50 -10.47 -18.11
CA THR A 326 -8.58 -10.60 -17.14
C THR A 326 -8.14 -10.09 -15.76
N TYR A 327 -9.01 -9.37 -15.07
CA TYR A 327 -8.76 -8.87 -13.72
C TYR A 327 -9.85 -9.38 -12.80
N ASP A 328 -9.51 -9.63 -11.54
CA ASP A 328 -10.51 -10.07 -10.56
C ASP A 328 -11.40 -8.88 -10.16
N ASN A 329 -12.68 -9.12 -9.87
CA ASN A 329 -13.56 -8.03 -9.41
C ASN A 329 -13.13 -7.54 -8.03
N THR A 330 -12.81 -6.26 -7.87
CA THR A 330 -12.41 -5.69 -6.58
C THR A 330 -13.50 -5.83 -5.53
N SER A 331 -13.12 -6.26 -4.33
CA SER A 331 -14.05 -6.44 -3.21
C SER A 331 -14.53 -5.08 -2.68
N THR A 332 -15.84 -4.88 -2.61
CA THR A 332 -16.48 -3.64 -2.11
C THR A 332 -17.27 -3.93 -0.83
N VAL A 333 -17.58 -2.90 -0.04
CA VAL A 333 -18.50 -3.08 1.10
C VAL A 333 -19.88 -3.41 0.54
N SER A 334 -20.49 -4.50 1.03
CA SER A 334 -21.82 -4.96 0.58
C SER A 334 -22.93 -4.58 1.56
N SER A 335 -22.68 -4.70 2.87
CA SER A 335 -23.67 -4.38 3.90
C SER A 335 -23.03 -4.12 5.27
N ALA A 336 -23.78 -3.49 6.17
CA ALA A 336 -23.44 -3.36 7.59
C ALA A 336 -24.58 -3.90 8.43
N ALA A 337 -24.26 -4.61 9.51
CA ALA A 337 -25.27 -5.11 10.43
C ALA A 337 -25.81 -3.98 11.32
N ASP A 338 -27.07 -4.10 11.74
CA ASP A 338 -27.66 -3.19 12.72
C ASP A 338 -26.90 -3.27 14.05
N ILE A 339 -26.67 -2.11 14.65
CA ILE A 339 -26.04 -1.97 15.96
C ILE A 339 -27.16 -1.91 17.00
N LEU A 340 -27.20 -2.87 17.91
CA LEU A 340 -28.23 -2.94 18.96
C LEU A 340 -27.62 -2.44 20.28
N VAL A 341 -28.28 -1.48 20.92
CA VAL A 341 -27.80 -0.82 22.14
C VAL A 341 -28.94 -0.71 23.15
N ASN A 342 -28.68 -1.09 24.41
CA ASN A 342 -29.62 -0.90 25.51
C ASN A 342 -29.05 0.12 26.52
N VAL A 343 -29.86 1.13 26.85
CA VAL A 343 -29.52 2.24 27.78
C VAL A 343 -30.74 2.61 28.63
N HIS A 344 -30.60 3.48 29.62
CA HIS A 344 -31.73 3.93 30.46
C HIS A 344 -31.98 5.44 30.29
N ALA A 345 -33.21 5.87 30.55
CA ALA A 345 -33.54 7.29 30.59
C ALA A 345 -32.69 8.00 31.66
N GLY A 346 -32.04 9.11 31.28
CA GLY A 346 -31.04 9.83 32.05
C GLY A 346 -29.59 9.53 31.64
N ASP A 347 -29.33 8.46 30.88
CA ASP A 347 -27.98 8.11 30.44
C ASP A 347 -27.49 9.06 29.34
N LYS A 348 -26.19 9.39 29.41
CA LYS A 348 -25.45 9.99 28.29
C LYS A 348 -24.83 8.87 27.48
N TYR A 349 -25.27 8.70 26.24
CA TYR A 349 -24.76 7.66 25.35
C TYR A 349 -24.03 8.25 24.14
N THR A 350 -22.98 7.57 23.69
CA THR A 350 -22.23 7.90 22.47
C THR A 350 -22.26 6.73 21.50
N LEU A 351 -22.74 6.97 20.27
CA LEU A 351 -22.77 5.97 19.21
C LEU A 351 -21.36 5.50 18.85
N PRO A 352 -21.17 4.20 18.53
CA PRO A 352 -19.84 3.64 18.31
C PRO A 352 -19.20 4.26 17.07
N ALA A 353 -17.89 4.52 17.16
CA ALA A 353 -17.11 5.08 16.07
C ALA A 353 -16.83 4.08 14.94
N THR A 354 -17.13 2.80 15.15
CA THR A 354 -16.88 1.71 14.18
C THR A 354 -18.02 0.70 14.16
N THR A 355 -18.13 -0.09 13.09
CA THR A 355 -19.05 -1.22 12.97
C THR A 355 -18.46 -2.33 12.10
N ASN A 356 -19.01 -3.54 12.23
CA ASN A 356 -18.65 -4.67 11.38
C ASN A 356 -19.45 -4.61 10.07
N VAL A 357 -18.74 -4.63 8.96
CA VAL A 357 -19.30 -4.69 7.61
C VAL A 357 -19.02 -6.04 6.97
N THR A 358 -19.89 -6.42 6.05
CA THR A 358 -19.66 -7.53 5.13
C THR A 358 -19.15 -6.96 3.81
N MET A 359 -18.11 -7.59 3.26
CA MET A 359 -17.56 -7.27 1.94
C MET A 359 -18.28 -8.11 0.86
N SER A 360 -18.15 -7.75 -0.41
CA SER A 360 -18.76 -8.48 -1.54
C SER A 360 -18.24 -9.91 -1.71
N ASN A 361 -17.08 -10.23 -1.11
CA ASN A 361 -16.53 -11.57 -1.02
C ASN A 361 -16.91 -12.31 0.28
N ASN A 362 -17.91 -11.81 1.03
CA ASN A 362 -18.41 -12.33 2.32
C ASN A 362 -17.43 -12.28 3.51
N THR A 363 -16.25 -11.67 3.35
CA THR A 363 -15.37 -11.40 4.50
C THR A 363 -15.94 -10.29 5.38
N LYS A 364 -15.66 -10.31 6.68
CA LYS A 364 -16.08 -9.28 7.63
C LYS A 364 -14.90 -8.35 7.96
N LYS A 365 -15.14 -7.04 8.00
CA LYS A 365 -14.15 -6.03 8.39
C LYS A 365 -14.78 -5.01 9.34
N THR A 366 -14.00 -4.50 10.29
CA THR A 366 -14.44 -3.39 11.15
C THR A 366 -14.07 -2.07 10.50
N LEU A 367 -15.05 -1.21 10.23
CA LEU A 367 -14.86 0.09 9.58
C LEU A 367 -15.42 1.23 10.43
N GLY A 368 -14.88 2.43 10.23
CA GLY A 368 -15.38 3.64 10.87
C GLY A 368 -16.80 4.00 10.43
N VAL A 369 -17.55 4.65 11.32
CA VAL A 369 -18.91 5.15 11.05
C VAL A 369 -18.99 6.62 11.43
N THR A 370 -19.50 7.42 10.50
CA THR A 370 -19.83 8.84 10.75
C THR A 370 -21.32 8.97 11.01
N TRP A 371 -21.67 9.57 12.14
CA TRP A 371 -23.05 9.84 12.54
C TRP A 371 -23.34 11.35 12.43
N PRO A 372 -24.54 11.77 11.98
CA PRO A 372 -24.91 13.19 11.96
C PRO A 372 -24.85 13.85 13.34
N ASN A 373 -25.26 13.10 14.36
CA ASN A 373 -25.07 13.38 15.78
C ASN A 373 -24.64 12.08 16.44
N ASN A 374 -23.66 12.10 17.33
CA ASN A 374 -23.12 10.90 17.95
C ASN A 374 -23.30 10.86 19.48
N VAL A 375 -23.66 11.96 20.12
CA VAL A 375 -23.90 12.05 21.58
C VAL A 375 -25.34 12.47 21.83
N PHE A 376 -26.03 11.74 22.70
CA PHE A 376 -27.42 12.03 23.04
C PHE A 376 -27.65 11.95 24.54
N ASN A 377 -28.50 12.85 25.04
CA ASN A 377 -29.14 12.71 26.34
C ASN A 377 -30.46 11.99 26.11
N ILE A 378 -30.58 10.80 26.66
CA ILE A 378 -31.73 9.96 26.40
C ILE A 378 -32.71 10.18 27.55
N VAL A 379 -33.78 10.92 27.30
CA VAL A 379 -34.67 11.42 28.37
C VAL A 379 -35.96 10.60 28.52
N ASP A 380 -36.46 10.01 27.43
CA ASP A 380 -37.72 9.28 27.41
C ASP A 380 -37.48 7.79 27.10
N ALA A 381 -38.27 6.92 27.74
CA ALA A 381 -38.23 5.49 27.44
C ALA A 381 -38.83 5.21 26.05
N GLY A 382 -38.21 4.30 25.30
CA GLY A 382 -38.62 4.04 23.92
C GLY A 382 -37.53 3.35 23.10
N THR A 383 -37.82 3.11 21.82
CA THR A 383 -36.82 2.60 20.86
C THR A 383 -36.53 3.67 19.83
N TYR A 384 -35.26 4.04 19.70
CA TYR A 384 -34.79 5.08 18.81
C TYR A 384 -33.89 4.48 17.73
N SER A 385 -34.03 4.95 16.49
CA SER A 385 -33.17 4.52 15.39
C SER A 385 -32.34 5.69 14.90
N TYR A 386 -31.03 5.49 14.83
CA TYR A 386 -30.06 6.42 14.28
C TYR A 386 -29.41 5.82 13.05
N TYR A 387 -29.06 6.66 12.08
CA TYR A 387 -28.43 6.22 10.84
C TYR A 387 -27.07 6.88 10.69
N GLY A 388 -26.05 6.04 10.61
CA GLY A 388 -24.67 6.42 10.35
C GLY A 388 -24.30 6.06 8.92
N THR A 389 -23.20 6.61 8.43
CA THR A 389 -22.63 6.26 7.13
C THR A 389 -21.31 5.55 7.37
N ILE A 390 -21.12 4.38 6.76
CA ILE A 390 -19.83 3.69 6.78
C ILE A 390 -18.81 4.58 6.08
N ASN A 391 -17.73 4.92 6.78
CA ASN A 391 -16.70 5.83 6.28
C ASN A 391 -16.17 5.32 4.93
N GLY A 392 -16.16 6.21 3.95
CA GLY A 392 -15.72 5.87 2.60
C GLY A 392 -16.78 5.18 1.72
N THR A 393 -18.04 5.12 2.12
CA THR A 393 -19.11 4.55 1.27
C THR A 393 -20.38 5.37 1.36
N SER A 394 -21.35 5.09 0.49
CA SER A 394 -22.73 5.57 0.63
C SER A 394 -23.60 4.68 1.51
N ILE A 395 -23.07 3.55 2.00
CA ILE A 395 -23.82 2.54 2.75
C ILE A 395 -24.11 3.07 4.15
N LYS A 396 -25.38 2.93 4.54
CA LYS A 396 -25.86 3.31 5.87
C LYS A 396 -25.77 2.14 6.83
N VAL A 397 -25.46 2.44 8.09
CA VAL A 397 -25.62 1.53 9.21
C VAL A 397 -26.67 2.09 10.16
N LYS A 398 -27.55 1.23 10.66
CA LYS A 398 -28.59 1.61 11.60
C LYS A 398 -28.16 1.23 13.01
N ALA A 399 -28.27 2.15 13.95
CA ALA A 399 -28.18 1.86 15.38
C ALA A 399 -29.58 1.93 15.99
N ILE A 400 -29.99 0.86 16.66
CA ILE A 400 -31.25 0.75 17.39
C ILE A 400 -30.92 0.86 18.87
N ILE A 401 -31.34 1.97 19.48
CA ILE A 401 -31.18 2.22 20.91
C ILE A 401 -32.50 1.96 21.61
N THR A 402 -32.55 0.93 22.44
CA THR A 402 -33.67 0.65 23.32
C THR A 402 -33.41 1.26 24.68
N VAL A 403 -34.34 2.11 25.11
CA VAL A 403 -34.24 2.93 26.31
C VAL A 403 -35.22 2.42 27.34
N GLY A 404 -34.69 1.84 28.40
CA GLY A 404 -35.44 1.48 29.59
C GLY A 404 -35.83 2.71 30.41
N ALA A 405 -36.80 2.56 31.30
CA ALA A 405 -37.16 3.60 32.26
C ALA A 405 -35.94 4.07 33.08
N ALA A 406 -35.98 5.31 33.57
CA ALA A 406 -34.89 5.88 34.36
C ALA A 406 -34.62 5.01 35.58
N ILE A 407 -33.35 4.66 35.79
CA ILE A 407 -32.92 3.95 36.99
C ILE A 407 -32.74 4.99 38.09
N THR A 408 -33.75 5.15 38.93
CA THR A 408 -33.56 5.83 40.22
C THR A 408 -32.61 4.96 41.03
N PRO A 409 -31.47 5.48 41.54
CA PRO A 409 -30.63 4.71 42.42
C PRO A 409 -31.42 4.38 43.68
N ILE A 410 -31.87 3.13 43.78
CA ILE A 410 -32.50 2.62 45.00
C ILE A 410 -31.36 2.45 46.00
N ILE A 411 -31.31 3.33 47.01
CA ILE A 411 -30.61 3.03 48.26
C ILE A 411 -31.43 1.93 48.92
N ILE A 412 -31.01 0.67 48.75
CA ILE A 412 -31.69 -0.48 49.33
C ILE A 412 -31.36 -0.54 50.82
N THR A 413 -32.22 0.00 51.68
CA THR A 413 -32.20 -0.24 53.13
C THR A 413 -33.22 -1.25 53.61
N THR A 414 -33.94 -1.95 52.72
CA THR A 414 -34.76 -3.12 53.07
C THR A 414 -35.21 -3.90 51.83
N PRO A 415 -35.37 -5.24 51.90
CA PRO A 415 -35.60 -6.08 50.72
C PRO A 415 -37.09 -6.25 50.41
N THR A 416 -37.53 -5.82 49.22
CA THR A 416 -38.84 -6.08 48.60
C THR A 416 -38.70 -5.76 47.10
N THR A 417 -39.18 -6.49 46.09
CA THR A 417 -40.15 -7.60 45.99
C THR A 417 -40.00 -8.21 44.59
N GLU A 418 -40.02 -9.55 44.54
CA GLU A 418 -40.40 -10.45 43.43
C GLU A 418 -39.84 -10.26 42.01
N LEU A 419 -38.78 -11.02 41.72
CA LEU A 419 -38.72 -11.79 40.48
C LEU A 419 -39.90 -12.79 40.51
N GLN A 420 -40.90 -12.60 39.65
CA GLN A 420 -42.12 -13.42 39.60
C GLN A 420 -41.89 -14.90 39.23
N SER A 421 -40.70 -15.25 38.71
CA SER A 421 -40.34 -16.64 38.48
C SER A 421 -39.90 -17.31 39.79
N THR A 422 -40.34 -18.54 40.05
CA THR A 422 -39.79 -19.39 41.12
C THR A 422 -38.58 -20.19 40.68
N VAL A 423 -38.28 -20.21 39.37
CA VAL A 423 -37.18 -20.98 38.75
C VAL A 423 -35.89 -20.17 38.84
N ILE A 424 -34.87 -20.74 39.47
CA ILE A 424 -33.61 -20.04 39.73
C ILE A 424 -32.89 -19.64 38.43
N GLY A 425 -32.90 -20.50 37.42
CA GLY A 425 -32.31 -20.20 36.11
C GLY A 425 -32.96 -18.97 35.47
N GLU A 426 -34.28 -18.91 35.41
CA GLU A 426 -35.00 -17.76 34.86
C GLU A 426 -34.71 -16.47 35.62
N LYS A 427 -34.65 -16.52 36.96
CA LYS A 427 -34.24 -15.38 37.78
C LYS A 427 -32.86 -14.86 37.39
N LEU A 428 -31.91 -15.77 37.22
CA LEU A 428 -30.53 -15.43 36.88
C LEU A 428 -30.43 -14.85 35.47
N PHE A 429 -31.16 -15.44 34.51
CA PHE A 429 -31.28 -14.94 33.15
C PHE A 429 -31.86 -13.52 33.11
N ILE A 430 -33.00 -13.30 33.77
CA ILE A 430 -33.65 -11.98 33.84
C ILE A 430 -32.70 -10.97 34.48
N TYR A 431 -32.04 -11.33 35.58
CA TYR A 431 -31.13 -10.44 36.28
C TYR A 431 -29.90 -10.07 35.44
N LEU A 432 -29.28 -11.02 34.73
CA LEU A 432 -28.04 -10.78 33.96
C LEU A 432 -28.29 -10.28 32.53
N THR A 433 -29.53 -10.22 32.07
CA THR A 433 -29.88 -9.71 30.74
C THR A 433 -29.48 -8.23 30.56
N PRO A 434 -29.76 -7.31 31.53
CA PRO A 434 -29.28 -5.94 31.45
C PRO A 434 -27.77 -5.83 31.68
N SER A 435 -27.05 -5.17 30.78
CA SER A 435 -25.60 -4.91 30.92
C SER A 435 -25.24 -4.19 32.22
N ALA A 436 -26.10 -3.28 32.70
CA ALA A 436 -25.92 -2.61 33.97
C ALA A 436 -25.80 -3.58 35.17
N ASN A 437 -26.58 -4.67 35.15
CA ASN A 437 -26.50 -5.71 36.17
C ASN A 437 -25.25 -6.57 36.03
N VAL A 438 -24.81 -6.85 34.81
CA VAL A 438 -23.51 -7.51 34.54
C VAL A 438 -22.36 -6.65 35.09
N VAL A 439 -22.33 -5.35 34.78
CA VAL A 439 -21.32 -4.41 35.29
C VAL A 439 -21.37 -4.28 36.81
N SER A 440 -22.57 -4.18 37.39
CA SER A 440 -22.76 -4.08 38.84
C SER A 440 -22.26 -5.33 39.55
N THR A 441 -22.61 -6.51 39.02
CA THR A 441 -22.14 -7.82 39.50
C THR A 441 -20.63 -7.93 39.40
N LEU A 442 -20.04 -7.53 38.26
CA LEU A 442 -18.59 -7.55 38.05
C LEU A 442 -17.85 -6.64 39.04
N LYS A 443 -18.33 -5.40 39.27
CA LYS A 443 -17.75 -4.49 40.25
C LYS A 443 -17.80 -5.07 41.67
N ALA A 444 -18.92 -5.66 42.05
CA ALA A 444 -19.08 -6.31 43.35
C ALA A 444 -18.18 -7.55 43.49
N ALA A 445 -18.08 -8.38 42.45
CA ALA A 445 -17.18 -9.53 42.41
C ALA A 445 -15.71 -9.12 42.54
N VAL A 446 -15.26 -8.11 41.77
CA VAL A 446 -13.90 -7.57 41.88
C VAL A 446 -13.62 -7.05 43.28
N LYS A 447 -14.58 -6.38 43.93
CA LYS A 447 -14.44 -5.93 45.32
C LYS A 447 -14.32 -7.09 46.31
N LEU A 448 -15.10 -8.17 46.11
CA LEU A 448 -14.98 -9.38 46.91
C LEU A 448 -13.67 -10.14 46.68
N HIS A 449 -13.04 -9.90 45.52
CA HIS A 449 -11.75 -10.44 45.15
C HIS A 449 -10.60 -9.45 45.39
N ASP A 450 -10.72 -8.57 46.40
CA ASP A 450 -9.67 -7.62 46.79
C ASP A 450 -9.14 -6.74 45.63
N GLY A 451 -9.98 -6.42 44.65
CA GLY A 451 -9.63 -5.63 43.48
C GLY A 451 -9.04 -6.44 42.31
N VAL A 452 -8.88 -7.75 42.46
CA VAL A 452 -8.31 -8.64 41.44
C VAL A 452 -9.35 -8.97 40.36
N THR A 453 -8.99 -8.74 39.10
CA THR A 453 -9.87 -8.94 37.94
C THR A 453 -9.68 -10.29 37.26
N ILE A 454 -8.50 -10.91 37.40
CA ILE A 454 -8.19 -12.25 36.87
C ILE A 454 -8.84 -13.34 37.73
N ASN A 455 -9.25 -14.47 37.13
CA ASN A 455 -9.88 -15.61 37.81
C ASN A 455 -11.11 -15.27 38.67
N ASN A 456 -11.83 -14.20 38.30
CA ASN A 456 -12.93 -13.65 39.08
C ASN A 456 -14.31 -14.26 38.74
N CYS A 457 -14.34 -15.34 37.95
CA CYS A 457 -15.57 -15.92 37.40
C CYS A 457 -16.50 -16.50 38.47
N VAL A 458 -15.95 -17.12 39.50
CA VAL A 458 -16.73 -17.71 40.60
C VAL A 458 -17.29 -16.63 41.52
N TYR A 459 -16.54 -15.57 41.80
CA TYR A 459 -17.07 -14.40 42.51
C TYR A 459 -18.20 -13.73 41.73
N PHE A 460 -18.05 -13.59 40.41
CA PHE A 460 -19.10 -13.06 39.54
C PHE A 460 -20.36 -13.92 39.58
N SER A 461 -20.24 -15.22 39.32
CA SER A 461 -21.39 -16.13 39.30
C SER A 461 -22.06 -16.22 40.67
N SER A 462 -21.29 -16.33 41.76
CA SER A 462 -21.82 -16.36 43.13
C SER A 462 -22.50 -15.06 43.52
N GLU A 463 -21.99 -13.92 43.06
CA GLU A 463 -22.62 -12.62 43.29
C GLU A 463 -23.92 -12.48 42.52
N ALA A 464 -23.97 -12.89 41.25
CA ALA A 464 -25.20 -12.90 40.47
C ALA A 464 -26.28 -13.76 41.15
N MET A 465 -25.90 -14.90 41.72
CA MET A 465 -26.78 -15.76 42.50
C MET A 465 -27.29 -15.08 43.78
N ARG A 466 -26.44 -14.36 44.52
CA ARG A 466 -26.88 -13.57 45.68
C ARG A 466 -27.85 -12.45 45.31
N ARG A 467 -27.65 -11.82 44.15
CA ARG A 467 -28.53 -10.74 43.63
C ARG A 467 -29.95 -11.21 43.32
N ILE A 468 -30.12 -12.51 43.07
CA ILE A 468 -31.44 -13.15 42.89
C ILE A 468 -31.91 -13.91 44.14
N SER A 469 -31.34 -13.58 45.30
CA SER A 469 -31.68 -14.17 46.61
C SER A 469 -31.34 -15.65 46.76
N VAL A 470 -30.37 -16.17 46.02
CA VAL A 470 -29.77 -17.49 46.28
C VAL A 470 -28.56 -17.32 47.19
N PRO A 471 -28.56 -17.91 48.41
CA PRO A 471 -27.58 -17.58 49.45
C PRO A 471 -26.25 -18.32 49.26
N VAL A 472 -25.47 -17.94 48.24
CA VAL A 472 -24.10 -18.45 48.07
C VAL A 472 -23.17 -17.74 49.07
N PRO A 473 -22.44 -18.46 49.95
CA PRO A 473 -21.52 -17.85 50.90
C PRO A 473 -20.50 -16.93 50.20
N ILE A 474 -20.19 -15.78 50.83
CA ILE A 474 -19.27 -14.77 50.27
C ILE A 474 -17.85 -15.29 50.05
N GLY A 475 -17.42 -16.31 50.79
CA GLY A 475 -16.09 -16.93 50.65
C GLY A 475 -15.96 -17.99 49.54
N VAL A 476 -17.02 -18.26 48.77
CA VAL A 476 -16.94 -19.16 47.61
C VAL A 476 -16.22 -18.44 46.48
N CYS A 477 -14.96 -18.82 46.24
CA CYS A 477 -14.05 -18.10 45.36
C CYS A 477 -13.42 -18.93 44.24
N ASN A 478 -13.56 -20.26 44.28
CA ASN A 478 -13.04 -21.16 43.26
C ASN A 478 -14.08 -22.23 42.86
N THR A 479 -13.85 -22.87 41.72
CA THR A 479 -14.79 -23.82 41.13
C THR A 479 -15.00 -25.07 41.99
N HIS A 480 -13.99 -25.49 42.74
CA HIS A 480 -14.11 -26.57 43.73
C HIS A 480 -15.15 -26.24 44.81
N GLN A 481 -14.98 -25.10 45.48
CA GLN A 481 -15.93 -24.64 46.51
C GLN A 481 -17.32 -24.40 45.92
N TYR A 482 -17.40 -23.86 44.70
CA TYR A 482 -18.67 -23.55 44.08
C TYR A 482 -19.45 -24.82 43.73
N LEU A 483 -18.78 -25.84 43.16
CA LEU A 483 -19.39 -27.13 42.91
C LEU A 483 -19.82 -27.82 44.22
N ASN A 484 -19.03 -27.76 45.29
CA ASN A 484 -19.42 -28.30 46.59
C ASN A 484 -20.69 -27.63 47.12
N TYR A 485 -20.81 -26.31 47.00
CA TYR A 485 -22.02 -25.57 47.34
C TYR A 485 -23.22 -26.02 46.49
N LEU A 486 -23.07 -26.09 45.16
CA LEU A 486 -24.15 -26.46 44.25
C LEU A 486 -24.64 -27.89 44.51
N ASN A 487 -23.73 -28.85 44.67
CA ASN A 487 -24.05 -30.24 45.00
C ASN A 487 -24.80 -30.36 46.34
N SER A 488 -24.31 -29.66 47.38
CA SER A 488 -24.96 -29.65 48.70
C SER A 488 -26.35 -29.02 48.67
N ASN A 489 -26.62 -28.17 47.67
CA ASN A 489 -27.89 -27.48 47.46
C ASN A 489 -28.77 -28.13 46.37
N LYS A 490 -28.52 -29.41 46.04
CA LYS A 490 -29.32 -30.25 45.13
C LYS A 490 -29.41 -29.72 43.70
N TRP A 491 -28.35 -29.09 43.19
CA TRP A 491 -28.23 -28.81 41.76
C TRP A 491 -27.90 -30.09 40.99
N SER A 492 -28.48 -30.24 39.81
CA SER A 492 -28.25 -31.39 38.93
C SER A 492 -27.17 -31.07 37.90
N LYS A 493 -26.32 -32.05 37.61
CA LYS A 493 -25.23 -31.93 36.64
C LYS A 493 -25.58 -32.68 35.36
N THR A 494 -25.53 -31.99 34.22
CA THR A 494 -25.81 -32.55 32.89
C THR A 494 -24.71 -32.17 31.89
N LYS A 495 -24.47 -33.04 30.91
CA LYS A 495 -23.56 -32.80 29.77
C LYS A 495 -24.27 -32.62 28.43
N ASP A 496 -25.55 -32.97 28.35
CA ASP A 496 -26.33 -32.80 27.12
C ASP A 496 -26.62 -31.32 26.88
N VAL A 497 -25.92 -30.74 25.89
CA VAL A 497 -26.07 -29.34 25.50
C VAL A 497 -27.47 -29.01 25.00
N LYS A 498 -28.28 -29.99 24.61
CA LYS A 498 -29.67 -29.79 24.19
C LYS A 498 -30.58 -29.45 25.37
N GLU A 499 -30.15 -29.76 26.60
CA GLU A 499 -30.88 -29.43 27.83
C GLU A 499 -30.47 -28.07 28.43
N LEU A 500 -29.55 -27.34 27.79
CA LEU A 500 -29.15 -26.00 28.26
C LEU A 500 -30.31 -25.01 28.15
N ALA A 501 -30.75 -24.52 29.30
CA ALA A 501 -31.74 -23.45 29.41
C ALA A 501 -31.08 -22.13 29.87
N PRO A 502 -31.59 -20.95 29.45
CA PRO A 502 -31.10 -19.67 29.93
C PRO A 502 -31.03 -19.60 31.47
N GLY A 503 -29.92 -19.08 31.99
CA GLY A 503 -29.60 -19.06 33.41
C GLY A 503 -28.89 -20.31 33.93
N SER A 504 -28.61 -21.31 33.10
CA SER A 504 -27.80 -22.47 33.48
C SER A 504 -26.36 -22.07 33.82
N LEU A 505 -25.80 -22.68 34.86
CA LEU A 505 -24.42 -22.46 35.29
C LEU A 505 -23.49 -23.42 34.54
N CYS A 506 -22.75 -22.90 33.56
CA CYS A 506 -21.83 -23.68 32.74
C CYS A 506 -20.44 -23.74 33.37
N PHE A 507 -19.76 -24.85 33.12
CA PHE A 507 -18.41 -25.13 33.59
C PHE A 507 -17.55 -25.68 32.45
N THR A 508 -16.29 -25.29 32.46
CA THR A 508 -15.32 -25.68 31.43
C THR A 508 -14.55 -26.96 31.77
N THR A 509 -13.66 -27.36 30.86
CA THR A 509 -12.69 -28.46 31.05
C THR A 509 -11.84 -28.28 32.29
N ASN A 510 -11.28 -29.39 32.78
CA ASN A 510 -10.51 -29.39 34.01
C ASN A 510 -9.10 -28.82 33.84
N ASP A 511 -8.55 -28.30 34.93
CA ASP A 511 -7.18 -27.78 35.03
C ASP A 511 -6.14 -28.89 35.31
N GLY A 512 -6.47 -30.15 35.03
CA GLY A 512 -5.66 -31.31 35.43
C GLY A 512 -5.85 -31.79 36.87
N THR A 513 -6.57 -31.06 37.73
CA THR A 513 -6.90 -31.48 39.11
C THR A 513 -8.27 -32.14 39.25
N GLY A 514 -9.05 -32.19 38.16
CA GLY A 514 -10.41 -32.72 38.13
C GLY A 514 -11.50 -31.67 38.33
N TYR A 515 -11.14 -30.40 38.60
CA TYR A 515 -12.07 -29.28 38.73
C TYR A 515 -12.05 -28.37 37.50
N PRO A 516 -13.21 -27.78 37.10
CA PRO A 516 -13.27 -26.83 35.99
C PRO A 516 -12.38 -25.62 36.20
N THR A 517 -11.77 -25.10 35.14
CA THR A 517 -10.98 -23.85 35.16
C THR A 517 -11.84 -22.59 35.27
N HIS A 518 -13.07 -22.62 34.75
CA HIS A 518 -13.91 -21.45 34.58
C HIS A 518 -15.40 -21.77 34.70
N THR A 519 -16.20 -20.74 35.01
CA THR A 519 -17.67 -20.82 35.03
C THR A 519 -18.31 -19.58 34.41
N PHE A 520 -19.44 -19.76 33.75
CA PHE A 520 -20.22 -18.70 33.11
C PHE A 520 -21.71 -19.03 33.14
N VAL A 521 -22.56 -18.01 33.01
CA VAL A 521 -24.02 -18.21 32.92
C VAL A 521 -24.42 -18.26 31.45
N PHE A 522 -25.10 -19.33 31.04
CA PHE A 522 -25.65 -19.45 29.70
C PHE A 522 -26.85 -18.53 29.52
N MET A 523 -26.86 -17.71 28.48
CA MET A 523 -27.92 -16.74 28.21
C MET A 523 -28.75 -17.07 26.97
N GLY A 524 -28.30 -18.03 26.14
CA GLY A 524 -29.00 -18.48 24.95
C GLY A 524 -28.05 -18.92 23.84
N TRP A 525 -28.56 -19.63 22.84
CA TRP A 525 -27.78 -19.99 21.65
C TRP A 525 -27.73 -18.79 20.68
N VAL A 526 -26.60 -18.62 19.98
CA VAL A 526 -26.49 -17.60 18.93
C VAL A 526 -27.29 -18.00 17.69
N ASN A 527 -27.18 -19.27 17.30
CA ASN A 527 -27.99 -19.90 16.27
C ASN A 527 -28.65 -21.14 16.88
N ASP A 528 -29.98 -21.21 16.83
CA ASP A 528 -30.72 -22.36 17.34
C ASP A 528 -30.34 -23.64 16.58
N GLY A 529 -30.08 -24.72 17.33
CA GLY A 529 -29.76 -26.04 16.78
C GLY A 529 -28.31 -26.26 16.34
N ASP A 530 -27.48 -25.21 16.28
CA ASP A 530 -26.05 -25.32 15.90
C ASP A 530 -25.17 -25.71 17.10
N TYR A 531 -25.55 -25.31 18.32
CA TYR A 531 -24.87 -25.63 19.58
C TYR A 531 -23.37 -25.29 19.64
N THR A 532 -22.86 -24.47 18.71
CA THR A 532 -21.42 -24.12 18.62
C THR A 532 -21.07 -22.81 19.31
N MET A 533 -22.00 -21.86 19.35
CA MET A 533 -21.82 -20.50 19.84
C MET A 533 -22.99 -20.09 20.73
N ALA A 534 -22.69 -19.58 21.93
CA ALA A 534 -23.68 -19.17 22.91
C ALA A 534 -23.46 -17.71 23.34
N TYR A 535 -24.56 -17.03 23.68
CA TYR A 535 -24.53 -15.83 24.52
C TYR A 535 -24.28 -16.24 25.97
N VAL A 536 -23.34 -15.57 26.63
CA VAL A 536 -22.93 -15.86 28.01
C VAL A 536 -22.74 -14.59 28.82
N ALA A 537 -22.93 -14.70 30.13
CA ALA A 537 -22.56 -13.67 31.10
C ALA A 537 -21.51 -14.23 32.07
N ASP A 538 -20.35 -13.58 32.12
CA ASP A 538 -19.27 -13.88 33.06
C ASP A 538 -18.39 -12.65 33.32
N ASN A 539 -17.24 -12.83 33.96
CA ASN A 539 -16.30 -11.76 34.31
C ASN A 539 -15.42 -11.29 33.14
N GLN A 540 -15.56 -11.83 31.94
CA GLN A 540 -14.75 -11.49 30.76
C GLN A 540 -15.41 -10.39 29.91
N GLY A 541 -16.65 -10.00 30.23
CA GLY A 541 -17.38 -8.94 29.54
C GLY A 541 -18.06 -7.96 30.49
N GLN A 542 -18.28 -6.73 30.02
CA GLN A 542 -19.14 -5.74 30.69
C GLN A 542 -20.61 -5.87 30.29
N ALA A 543 -20.94 -6.87 29.47
CA ALA A 543 -22.27 -7.23 29.03
C ALA A 543 -22.29 -8.71 28.64
N VAL A 544 -23.49 -9.24 28.37
CA VAL A 544 -23.64 -10.53 27.70
C VAL A 544 -22.86 -10.49 26.37
N HIS A 545 -22.02 -11.49 26.14
CA HIS A 545 -21.16 -11.59 24.96
C HIS A 545 -21.18 -13.02 24.41
N THR A 546 -20.61 -13.22 23.23
CA THR A 546 -20.61 -14.53 22.58
C THR A 546 -19.38 -15.34 22.95
N ARG A 547 -19.56 -16.65 23.14
CA ARG A 547 -18.51 -17.61 23.45
C ARG A 547 -18.67 -18.88 22.62
N SER A 548 -17.56 -19.47 22.18
CA SER A 548 -17.59 -20.80 21.56
C SER A 548 -17.79 -21.88 22.61
N MET A 549 -18.70 -22.81 22.32
CA MET A 549 -18.98 -23.99 23.14
C MET A 549 -18.18 -25.21 22.68
N LEU A 550 -17.41 -25.09 21.60
CA LEU A 550 -16.51 -26.13 21.08
C LEU A 550 -15.06 -25.90 21.55
N ALA A 551 -14.29 -26.99 21.68
CA ALA A 551 -12.85 -26.90 21.93
C ALA A 551 -12.12 -26.43 20.66
N LYS A 552 -11.47 -25.25 20.70
CA LYS A 552 -10.59 -24.79 19.61
C LYS A 552 -9.44 -23.95 20.16
N GLY A 553 -8.20 -24.46 20.05
CA GLY A 553 -6.98 -23.76 20.49
C GLY A 553 -6.90 -23.54 22.00
N ASP A 554 -6.41 -22.37 22.42
CA ASP A 554 -6.14 -21.98 23.83
C ASP A 554 -7.41 -21.57 24.62
N THR A 555 -8.61 -21.95 24.18
CA THR A 555 -9.87 -21.61 24.87
C THR A 555 -10.42 -22.78 25.67
N ASP A 556 -10.78 -22.52 26.93
CA ASP A 556 -11.37 -23.50 27.83
C ASP A 556 -12.74 -23.95 27.30
N ALA A 557 -12.79 -25.20 26.84
CA ALA A 557 -13.97 -25.80 26.24
C ALA A 557 -15.08 -26.04 27.29
N PHE A 558 -16.33 -25.94 26.87
CA PHE A 558 -17.46 -26.35 27.69
C PHE A 558 -17.36 -27.84 28.07
N ALA A 559 -17.64 -28.17 29.34
CA ALA A 559 -17.59 -29.55 29.82
C ALA A 559 -18.94 -30.07 30.34
N PHE A 560 -19.66 -29.26 31.12
CA PHE A 560 -20.98 -29.58 31.67
C PHE A 560 -21.67 -28.31 32.17
N PHE A 561 -22.94 -28.42 32.54
CA PHE A 561 -23.64 -27.37 33.26
C PHE A 561 -24.39 -27.92 34.47
N MET A 562 -24.77 -27.00 35.35
CA MET A 562 -25.63 -27.27 36.48
C MET A 562 -26.89 -26.41 36.41
N SER A 563 -28.03 -27.04 36.72
CA SER A 563 -29.34 -26.39 36.84
C SER A 563 -30.03 -26.89 38.13
N LYS A 564 -31.05 -26.17 38.58
CA LYS A 564 -31.79 -26.47 39.81
C LYS A 564 -33.28 -26.31 39.63
#